data_AF-A0A967M556-F1
#
_entry.id   AF-A0A967M556-F1
#
_cell.length_a   1.000
_cell.length_b   1.000
_cell.length_c   1.000
_cell.angle_alpha   90.00
_cell.angle_beta   90.00
_cell.angle_gamma   90.00
#
_symmetry.space_group_name_H-M   'P 1'
#
loop_
_entity.id
_entity.type
_entity.pdbx_description
1 polymer ?
#
loop_
_entity_poly.entity_id
_entity_poly.type
_entity_poly.pdbx_seq_one_letter_code
_entity_poly.pdbx_strand_id
1 'polypeptide(L)' 'NPQNDGTIIRIPMPELSEERRKEYVKLVGKLAEEARVSVRNIRRNELDVIKKQQKDGDLPEDEAHRLSDEIQKVTDE' A
#
# COMPACT_ATOMS: atom_id res chain seq x y z
N ASN A 1 30.23 -4.58 -5.98
CA ASN A 1 31.28 -4.04 -5.09
C ASN A 1 31.45 -2.55 -5.34
N PRO A 2 30.98 -1.69 -4.43
CA PRO A 2 31.17 -0.25 -4.55
C PRO A 2 32.67 0.11 -4.48
N GLN A 3 33.15 0.92 -5.41
CA GLN A 3 34.50 1.47 -5.42
C GLN A 3 34.46 2.88 -4.83
N ASN A 4 35.22 3.11 -3.76
CA ASN A 4 35.32 4.40 -3.10
C ASN A 4 36.57 5.14 -3.60
N ASP A 5 36.35 6.27 -4.27
CA ASP A 5 37.41 7.12 -4.85
C ASP A 5 37.75 8.34 -3.95
N GLY A 6 37.40 8.26 -2.66
CA GLY A 6 37.68 9.29 -1.65
C GLY A 6 36.74 10.50 -1.70
N THR A 7 36.24 10.86 -2.89
CA THR A 7 35.24 11.93 -3.08
C THR A 7 33.92 11.39 -3.63
N ILE A 8 33.93 10.24 -4.33
CA ILE A 8 32.74 9.64 -4.94
C ILE A 8 32.77 8.13 -4.73
N ILE A 9 31.63 7.55 -4.36
CA ILE A 9 31.44 6.10 -4.32
C ILE A 9 30.76 5.68 -5.64
N ARG A 10 31.46 4.90 -6.47
CA ARG A 10 30.92 4.31 -7.69
C ARG A 10 30.42 2.90 -7.41
N ILE A 11 29.15 2.63 -7.71
CA ILE A 11 28.56 1.30 -7.57
C ILE A 11 28.28 0.73 -8.97
N PRO A 12 29.20 -0.07 -9.56
CA PRO A 12 28.92 -0.72 -10.83
C PRO A 12 27.82 -1.76 -10.63
N MET A 13 26.65 -1.53 -11.23
CA MET A 13 25.53 -2.46 -11.27
C MET A 13 25.75 -3.45 -12.42
N PRO A 14 25.94 -4.76 -12.14
CA PRO A 14 26.04 -5.76 -13.18
C PRO A 14 24.69 -5.99 -13.86
N GLU A 15 24.71 -6.49 -15.09
CA GLU A 15 23.47 -6.89 -15.77
C GLU A 15 22.79 -8.02 -15.01
N LEU A 16 21.46 -7.91 -14.89
CA LEU A 16 20.64 -8.93 -14.24
C LEU A 16 20.57 -10.19 -15.10
N SER A 17 20.97 -11.33 -14.53
CA SER A 17 20.74 -12.65 -15.14
C SER A 17 19.24 -12.94 -15.25
N GLU A 18 18.85 -13.83 -16.16
CA GLU A 18 17.45 -14.21 -16.36
C GLU A 18 16.80 -14.77 -15.09
N GLU A 19 17.55 -15.55 -14.31
CA GLU A 19 17.12 -16.11 -13.03
C GLU A 19 16.83 -15.01 -12.01
N ARG A 20 17.71 -14.01 -11.88
CA ARG A 20 17.51 -12.86 -10.99
C ARG A 20 16.31 -12.02 -11.41
N ARG A 21 16.08 -11.85 -12.72
CA ARG A 21 14.87 -11.16 -13.22
C ARG A 21 13.60 -11.92 -12.82
N LYS A 22 13.59 -13.25 -12.96
CA LYS A 22 12.46 -14.10 -12.53
C LYS A 22 12.19 -14.01 -11.03
N GLU A 23 13.23 -13.97 -10.20
CA GLU A 23 13.11 -13.74 -8.75
C GLU A 23 12.49 -12.37 -8.44
N TYR A 24 12.96 -11.31 -9.08
CA TYR A 24 12.43 -9.96 -8.87
C TYR A 24 10.97 -9.84 -9.30
N VAL A 25 10.57 -10.46 -10.42
CA VAL A 25 9.16 -10.48 -10.84
C VAL A 25 8.28 -11.14 -9.79
N LYS A 26 8.71 -12.27 -9.22
CA LYS A 26 7.97 -12.94 -8.13
C LYS A 26 7.89 -12.06 -6.87
N LEU A 27 8.99 -11.41 -6.50
CA LEU A 27 9.05 -10.51 -5.35
C LEU A 27 8.09 -9.32 -5.52
N VAL A 28 8.14 -8.66 -6.68
CA VAL A 28 7.25 -7.52 -7.00
C VAL A 28 5.79 -7.97 -6.99
N GLY A 29 5.48 -9.16 -7.53
CA GLY A 29 4.14 -9.71 -7.47
C GLY A 29 3.63 -9.92 -6.03
N LYS A 30 4.48 -10.44 -5.15
CA LYS A 30 4.16 -10.61 -3.72
C LYS A 30 3.91 -9.26 -3.04
N LEU A 31 4.79 -8.28 -3.26
CA LEU A 31 4.66 -6.93 -2.71
C LEU A 31 3.39 -6.24 -3.21
N ALA A 32 3.03 -6.41 -4.48
CA ALA A 32 1.81 -5.87 -5.05
C ALA A 32 0.56 -6.47 -4.40
N GLU A 33 0.52 -7.78 -4.17
CA GLU A 33 -0.62 -8.42 -3.50
C GLU A 33 -0.71 -8.01 -2.02
N GLU A 34 0.43 -7.94 -1.31
CA GLU A 34 0.47 -7.45 0.08
C GLU A 34 -0.05 -6.01 0.19
N ALA A 35 0.34 -5.13 -0.75
CA ALA A 35 -0.17 -3.76 -0.81
C ALA A 35 -1.69 -3.73 -1.02
N ARG A 36 -2.22 -4.51 -1.97
CA ARG A 36 -3.67 -4.61 -2.22
C ARG A 36 -4.43 -5.13 -1.01
N VAL A 37 -3.89 -6.14 -0.32
CA VAL A 37 -4.47 -6.67 0.92
C VAL A 37 -4.47 -5.60 2.02
N SER A 38 -3.37 -4.87 2.18
CA SER A 38 -3.25 -3.79 3.16
C SER A 38 -4.30 -2.70 2.94
N VAL A 39 -4.43 -2.23 1.70
CA VAL A 39 -5.43 -1.21 1.31
C VAL A 39 -6.86 -1.69 1.62
N ARG A 40 -7.19 -2.95 1.27
CA ARG A 40 -8.50 -3.55 1.61
C ARG A 40 -8.75 -3.64 3.12
N ASN A 41 -7.73 -3.98 3.90
CA ASN A 41 -7.82 -4.06 5.35
C ASN A 41 -8.04 -2.68 5.99
N ILE A 42 -7.32 -1.65 5.53
CA ILE A 42 -7.50 -0.27 6.01
C ILE A 42 -8.93 0.17 5.74
N ARG A 43 -9.43 0.01 4.49
CA ARG A 43 -10.81 0.36 4.14
C ARG A 43 -11.83 -0.33 5.05
N ARG A 44 -11.65 -1.62 5.33
CA ARG A 44 -12.54 -2.37 6.23
C ARG A 44 -12.52 -1.79 7.65
N ASN A 45 -11.34 -1.52 8.19
CA ASN A 45 -11.19 -0.99 9.54
C ASN A 45 -11.87 0.37 9.68
N GLU A 46 -11.66 1.28 8.72
CA GLU A 46 -12.28 2.61 8.75
C GLU A 46 -13.82 2.53 8.63
N LEU A 47 -14.33 1.66 7.76
CA LEU A 47 -15.78 1.43 7.67
C LEU A 47 -16.37 0.86 8.97
N ASP A 48 -15.64 -0.02 9.66
CA ASP A 48 -16.06 -0.57 10.95
C ASP A 48 -16.02 0.52 12.06
N VAL A 49 -15.06 1.45 12.01
CA VAL A 49 -15.00 2.62 12.90
C VAL A 49 -16.22 3.54 12.68
N ILE A 50 -16.54 3.88 11.43
CA ILE A 50 -17.70 4.72 11.09
C ILE A 50 -19.00 4.09 11.59
N LYS A 51 -19.20 2.78 11.34
CA LYS A 51 -20.38 2.05 11.82
C LYS A 51 -20.47 2.04 13.34
N LYS A 52 -19.34 1.98 14.03
CA LYS A 52 -19.31 2.04 15.49
C LYS A 52 -19.70 3.42 15.99
N GLN A 53 -19.11 4.48 15.45
CA GLN A 53 -19.45 5.87 15.81
C GLN A 53 -20.90 6.22 15.51
N GLN A 54 -21.47 5.69 14.42
CA GLN A 54 -22.89 5.82 14.10
C GLN A 54 -23.77 5.16 15.17
N LYS A 55 -23.41 3.98 15.65
CA LYS A 55 -24.14 3.28 16.72
C LYS A 55 -24.00 3.96 18.08
N ASP A 56 -22.82 4.51 18.37
CA ASP A 56 -22.53 5.22 19.61
C ASP A 56 -23.20 6.61 19.65
N GLY A 57 -23.72 7.08 18.50
CA GLY A 57 -24.44 8.36 18.36
C GLY A 57 -23.52 9.56 18.16
N ASP A 58 -22.21 9.34 18.06
CA ASP A 58 -21.20 10.37 17.84
C ASP A 58 -21.22 10.90 16.39
N LEU A 59 -21.77 10.12 15.46
CA LEU A 59 -21.81 10.43 14.04
C LEU A 59 -23.25 10.35 13.48
N PRO A 60 -23.78 11.44 12.88
CA PRO A 60 -25.05 11.41 12.18
C PRO A 60 -25.05 10.43 10.99
N GLU A 61 -26.21 9.86 10.67
CA GLU A 61 -26.38 8.88 9.58
C GLU A 61 -25.99 9.44 8.20
N ASP A 62 -26.37 10.69 7.92
CA ASP A 62 -26.00 11.36 6.66
C ASP A 62 -24.48 11.51 6.50
N GLU A 63 -23.79 11.86 7.59
CA GLU A 63 -22.34 12.03 7.60
C GLU A 63 -21.62 10.67 7.50
N ALA A 64 -22.15 9.64 8.16
CA ALA A 64 -21.65 8.27 8.07
C ALA A 64 -21.72 7.72 6.63
N HIS A 65 -22.81 8.01 5.92
CA HIS A 65 -22.96 7.62 4.52
C HIS A 65 -21.94 8.35 3.64
N ARG A 66 -21.80 9.68 3.82
CA ARG A 66 -20.85 10.50 3.06
C ARG A 66 -19.40 10.03 3.23
N LEU A 67 -18.98 9.79 4.48
CA LEU A 67 -17.63 9.33 4.79
C LEU A 67 -17.35 7.93 4.23
N SER A 68 -18.35 7.04 4.26
CA SER A 68 -18.24 5.71 3.67
C SER A 68 -18.04 5.76 2.15
N ASP A 69 -18.78 6.64 1.46
CA ASP A 69 -18.65 6.85 0.02
C ASP A 69 -17.29 7.46 -0.35
N GLU A 70 -16.79 8.40 0.46
CA GLU A 70 -15.48 9.03 0.26
C GLU A 70 -14.34 8.02 0.44
N ILE A 71 -14.39 7.21 1.51
CA ILE A 71 -13.42 6.12 1.73
C ILE A 71 -13.42 5.14 0.57
N GLN A 72 -14.60 4.80 0.04
CA GLN A 72 -14.70 3.88 -1.09
C GLN A 72 -14.05 4.48 -2.35
N LYS A 73 -14.35 5.75 -2.67
CA LYS A 73 -13.73 6.45 -3.81
C LYS A 73 -12.21 6.50 -3.71
N VAL A 74 -11.69 6.93 -2.57
CA VAL A 74 -10.23 7.05 -2.34
C VAL A 74 -9.53 5.70 -2.38
N THR A 75 -10.23 4.61 -2.06
CA THR A 75 -9.65 3.25 -2.11
C THR A 75 -9.68 2.63 -3.50
N ASP A 76 -10.61 3.04 -4.37
CA ASP A 76 -10.79 2.49 -5.71
C ASP A 76 -9.97 3.20 -6.80
N GLU A 77 -9.51 4.44 -6.54
CA GLU A 77 -8.51 5.15 -7.36
C GLU A 77 -7.09 4.58 -7.22
#